data_AF-A0A7K7GE53-F1
#
_entry.id   AF-A0A7K7GE53-F1
#
_cell.length_a   1.000
_cell.length_b   1.000
_cell.length_c   1.000
_cell.angle_alpha   90.00
_cell.angle_beta   90.00
_cell.angle_gamma   90.00
#
_symmetry.space_group_name_H-M   'P 1'
#
loop_
_entity.id
_entity.type
_entity.pdbx_description
1 polymer ?
#
loop_
_entity_poly.entity_id
_entity_poly.type
_entity_poly.pdbx_seq_one_letter_code
_entity_poly.pdbx_strand_id
1 'polypeptide(L)' 'TGQVLRCDAIVDLIHGIQVVSTTRELYLEDSPLELKIHALDSEGNTFSTLAGLVFDWTVVKDPEADGFSDSHSALR' A
#
# COMPACT_ATOMS: atom_id res chain seq x y z
N THR A 1 15.70 -27.38 -26.25
CA THR A 1 14.33 -26.94 -25.97
C THR A 1 14.22 -25.48 -26.38
N GLY A 2 13.46 -25.19 -27.44
CA GLY A 2 13.47 -23.88 -28.13
C GLY A 2 12.09 -23.22 -28.20
N GLN A 3 11.37 -23.20 -27.09
CA GLN A 3 10.02 -22.63 -27.03
C GLN A 3 10.09 -21.14 -26.67
N VAL A 4 9.35 -20.32 -27.41
CA VAL A 4 9.22 -18.88 -27.18
C VAL A 4 7.79 -18.60 -26.73
N LEU A 5 7.64 -17.99 -25.56
CA LEU A 5 6.36 -17.45 -25.09
C LEU A 5 6.28 -15.96 -25.46
N ARG A 6 5.09 -15.54 -25.87
CA ARG A 6 4.77 -14.14 -26.14
C ARG A 6 3.52 -13.80 -25.34
N CYS A 7 3.51 -12.64 -24.70
CA CYS A 7 2.31 -12.03 -24.15
C CYS A 7 2.29 -10.56 -24.54
N ASP A 8 1.08 -10.01 -24.56
CA ASP A 8 0.87 -8.57 -24.69
C ASP A 8 0.73 -7.97 -23.29
N ALA A 9 1.29 -6.78 -23.10
CA ALA A 9 1.11 -5.97 -21.90
C ALA A 9 0.47 -4.65 -22.31
N ILE A 10 -0.56 -4.26 -21.55
CA ILE A 10 -1.21 -2.96 -21.71
C ILE A 10 -0.57 -2.02 -20.69
N VAL A 11 -0.15 -0.85 -21.15
CA VAL A 11 0.50 0.18 -20.33
C VAL A 11 -0.43 1.37 -20.25
N ASP A 12 -0.57 1.94 -19.06
CA ASP A 12 -1.36 3.14 -18.80
C ASP A 12 -0.71 4.01 -17.72
N LEU A 13 -1.30 5.18 -17.45
CA LEU A 13 -0.87 6.13 -16.43
C LEU A 13 -1.57 5.88 -15.09
N ILE A 14 -0.79 5.92 -14.03
CA ILE A 14 -1.34 5.86 -12.66
C ILE A 14 -2.08 7.17 -12.38
N HIS A 15 -3.38 7.06 -12.11
CA HIS A 15 -4.23 8.17 -11.72
C HIS A 15 -4.34 8.29 -10.18
N GLY A 16 -4.31 7.16 -9.47
CA GLY A 16 -4.41 7.13 -8.01
C GLY A 16 -3.55 6.05 -7.38
N ILE A 17 -3.08 6.30 -6.16
CA ILE A 17 -2.33 5.33 -5.34
C ILE A 17 -3.05 5.19 -4.01
N GLN A 18 -3.20 3.96 -3.54
CA GLN A 18 -3.87 3.63 -2.29
C GLN A 18 -3.05 2.63 -1.49
N VAL A 19 -2.98 2.82 -0.18
CA VAL A 19 -2.51 1.80 0.76
C VAL A 19 -3.70 0.95 1.16
N VAL A 20 -3.59 -0.37 1.01
CA VAL A 20 -4.66 -1.31 1.31
C VAL A 20 -4.23 -2.25 2.43
N SER A 21 -5.05 -2.31 3.47
CA SER A 21 -4.86 -3.15 4.65
C SER A 21 -6.23 -3.58 5.19
N THR A 22 -6.30 -4.78 5.76
CA THR A 22 -7.46 -5.25 6.54
C THR A 22 -7.34 -4.90 8.03
N THR A 23 -6.16 -4.45 8.46
CA THR A 23 -5.82 -4.16 9.86
C THR A 23 -5.91 -2.66 10.11
N ARG A 24 -6.65 -2.29 11.17
CA ARG A 24 -6.92 -0.89 11.53
C ARG A 24 -5.99 -0.36 12.63
N GLU A 25 -5.53 -1.22 13.52
CA GLU A 25 -4.66 -0.86 14.64
C GLU A 25 -3.46 -1.81 14.66
N LEU A 26 -2.30 -1.28 15.01
CA LEU A 26 -1.06 -2.06 15.14
C LEU A 26 -0.66 -2.09 16.61
N TYR A 27 -0.30 -3.26 17.11
CA TYR A 27 0.16 -3.44 18.48
C TYR A 27 1.66 -3.77 18.48
N LEU A 28 2.40 -3.21 19.45
CA LEU A 28 3.87 -3.37 19.52
C LEU A 28 4.33 -4.81 19.78
N GLU A 29 3.47 -5.61 20.41
CA GLU A 29 3.70 -7.02 20.71
C GLU A 29 3.42 -7.96 19.53
N ASP A 30 2.73 -7.47 18.50
CA ASP A 30 2.40 -8.24 17.32
C ASP A 30 3.52 -8.21 16.27
N SER A 31 3.47 -9.16 15.34
CA SER A 31 4.36 -9.12 14.18
C SER A 31 4.06 -7.91 13.29
N PRO A 32 5.07 -7.28 12.69
CA PRO A 32 4.87 -6.15 11.77
C PRO A 32 3.91 -6.50 10.63
N LEU A 33 3.06 -5.54 10.29
CA LEU A 33 2.13 -5.67 9.17
C LEU A 33 2.81 -5.33 7.84
N GLU A 34 2.63 -6.20 6.85
CA GLU A 34 2.95 -5.88 5.47
C GLU A 34 1.83 -5.03 4.84
N LEU A 35 2.14 -3.78 4.52
CA LEU A 35 1.23 -2.89 3.80
C LEU A 35 1.36 -3.11 2.30
N LYS A 36 0.21 -3.12 1.60
CA LYS A 36 0.15 -3.25 0.15
C LYS A 36 -0.25 -1.94 -0.50
N ILE A 37 0.33 -1.67 -1.67
CA ILE A 37 -0.07 -0.54 -2.51
C ILE A 37 -0.88 -1.06 -3.69
N HIS A 38 -2.01 -0.40 -3.96
CA HIS A 38 -2.69 -0.48 -5.25
C HIS A 38 -2.52 0.83 -6.00
N ALA A 39 -2.34 0.73 -7.31
CA ALA A 39 -2.47 1.87 -8.22
C ALA A 39 -3.69 1.67 -9.10
N LEU A 40 -4.37 2.77 -9.39
CA LEU A 40 -5.58 2.82 -10.20
C LEU A 40 -5.36 3.71 -11.41
N ASP A 41 -5.94 3.34 -12.55
CA ASP A 41 -6.06 4.21 -13.72
C ASP A 41 -7.24 5.20 -13.57
N SER A 42 -7.50 6.01 -14.60
CA SER A 42 -8.61 6.97 -14.58
C SER A 42 -10.00 6.34 -14.62
N GLU A 43 -10.10 5.07 -15.00
CA GLU A 43 -11.36 4.31 -15.03
C GLU A 43 -11.59 3.52 -13.74
N GLY A 44 -10.58 3.49 -12.84
CA GLY A 44 -10.62 2.77 -11.57
C GLY A 44 -10.14 1.32 -11.66
N ASN A 45 -9.53 0.89 -12.76
CA ASN A 45 -8.94 -0.44 -12.84
C ASN A 45 -7.62 -0.49 -12.07
N THR A 46 -7.33 -1.64 -11.47
CA THR A 46 -6.08 -1.85 -10.74
C THR A 46 -4.95 -2.30 -11.66
N PHE A 47 -3.80 -1.64 -11.56
CA PHE A 47 -2.59 -2.10 -12.24
C PHE A 47 -2.19 -3.50 -11.74
N SER A 48 -1.88 -4.39 -12.67
CA SER A 48 -1.51 -5.78 -12.34
C SER A 48 -0.14 -5.90 -11.69
N THR A 49 0.76 -4.92 -11.90
CA THR A 49 2.07 -4.85 -11.27
C THR A 49 2.55 -3.41 -11.15
N LEU A 50 3.28 -3.13 -10.06
CA LEU A 50 4.01 -1.89 -9.83
C LEU A 50 5.52 -2.12 -9.72
N ALA A 51 5.98 -3.31 -10.15
CA ALA A 51 7.39 -3.66 -10.09
C ALA A 51 8.23 -2.64 -10.88
N GLY A 52 9.34 -2.20 -10.29
CA GLY A 52 10.22 -1.18 -10.86
C GLY A 52 9.89 0.25 -10.45
N LEU A 53 8.75 0.49 -9.79
CA LEU A 53 8.47 1.76 -9.13
C LEU A 53 9.05 1.75 -7.71
N VAL A 54 9.58 2.90 -7.29
CA VAL A 54 10.11 3.12 -5.94
C VAL A 54 9.15 4.03 -5.18
N PHE A 55 8.86 3.68 -3.94
CA PHE A 55 7.97 4.44 -3.07
C PHE A 55 8.72 4.90 -1.83
N ASP A 56 8.64 6.20 -1.57
CA ASP A 56 9.08 6.80 -0.32
C ASP A 56 7.92 6.78 0.68
N TRP A 57 8.17 6.21 1.86
CA TRP A 57 7.17 6.07 2.91
C TRP A 57 7.45 7.04 4.06
N THR A 58 6.41 7.72 4.53
CA THR A 58 6.48 8.61 5.68
C THR A 58 5.32 8.33 6.62
N VAL A 59 5.60 8.20 7.91
CA VAL A 59 4.58 8.15 8.95
C VAL A 59 4.18 9.58 9.30
N VAL A 60 2.88 9.88 9.21
CA VAL A 60 2.31 11.20 9.52
C VAL A 60 1.43 11.06 10.75
N LYS A 61 1.63 11.92 11.75
CA LYS A 61 0.79 11.94 12.95
C LYS A 61 -0.60 12.47 12.59
N ASP A 62 -1.63 11.79 13.10
CA ASP A 62 -3.01 12.25 12.98
C ASP A 62 -3.20 13.53 13.81
N PRO A 63 -3.57 14.68 13.21
CA PRO A 63 -3.79 15.93 13.92
C PRO A 63 -4.99 15.88 14.90
N GLU A 64 -5.87 14.88 14.81
CA GLU A 64 -7.06 14.75 15.66
C GLU A 64 -6.85 13.85 16.89
N ALA A 65 -5.67 13.23 17.04
CA ALA A 65 -5.39 12.23 18.07
C ALA A 65 -4.96 12.78 19.45
N ASP A 66 -4.81 14.10 19.62
CA ASP A 66 -4.28 14.75 20.84
C ASP A 66 -5.16 14.58 22.12
N GLY A 67 -6.33 13.93 22.04
CA GLY A 67 -7.30 13.82 23.14
C GLY A 67 -7.30 12.51 23.94
N PHE A 68 -6.55 11.47 23.55
CA PHE A 68 -6.62 10.15 24.21
C PHE A 68 -5.37 9.87 25.05
N SER A 69 -5.58 9.72 26.36
CA SER A 69 -4.56 9.33 27.34
C SER A 69 -3.95 7.97 26.99
N ASP A 70 -2.65 7.97 26.77
CA ASP A 70 -1.80 6.82 26.43
C ASP A 70 -2.02 5.62 27.37
N SER A 71 -2.41 4.49 26.79
CA SER A 71 -2.20 3.16 27.35
C SER A 71 -1.28 2.40 26.38
N HIS A 72 -0.04 2.86 26.32
CA HIS A 72 1.23 2.39 25.75
C HIS A 72 1.40 1.10 24.88
N SER A 73 0.39 0.46 24.28
CA SER A 73 0.61 -0.75 23.46
C SER A 73 0.27 -0.65 21.98
N ALA A 74 -0.41 0.42 21.53
CA ALA A 74 -0.82 0.58 20.13
C ALA A 74 0.04 1.63 19.38
N LEU A 75 0.52 1.27 18.20
CA LEU A 75 1.04 2.20 17.19
C LEU A 75 -0.16 2.79 16.44
N ARG A 76 -0.32 4.11 16.53
CA ARG A 76 -1.31 4.90 15.79
C ARG A 76 -0.60 5.87 14.87
#